data_AF-A0A2M6WAD7-F1
#
_entry.id   AF-A0A2M6WAD7-F1
#
_cell.length_a   1.000
_cell.length_b   1.000
_cell.length_c   1.000
_cell.angle_alpha   90.00
_cell.angle_beta   90.00
_cell.angle_gamma   90.00
#
_symmetry.space_group_name_H-M   'P 1'
#
loop_
_entity.id
_entity.type
_entity.pdbx_description
1 polymer ?
#
loop_
_entity_poly.entity_id
_entity_poly.type
_entity_poly.pdbx_seq_one_letter_code
_entity_poly.pdbx_strand_id
1 'polypeptide(L)'
;MPNKKRVRTTIDLNTKHFSRYGEFLVSFELSKHGWNVYSPVYDEYIDFIIHKHVCHDCGLNWNLTPALVCKKCGKDFSKTQKNNIIAKKICLKCKKEMIGNKKNCPKCQSEELFNMPTCDKCGGEVEMREHACGCGSKNYETKFRTIQVKSSRVESKDGKSKNTYAVDMKPRDLIKDKTHFYIWCLVDNNDKSHFLVLSVEDFKKNMGESMKGISFFKDQDRQHFSTNDFGKWKIFLNKFYKLE
;
A
#
# COMPACT_ATOMS: atom_id res chain seq x y z
N MET A 1 -21.61 -35.83 22.07
CA MET A 1 -21.39 -34.37 22.18
C MET A 1 -20.94 -33.85 20.82
N PRO A 2 -21.59 -32.84 20.23
CA PRO A 2 -21.17 -32.31 18.94
C PRO A 2 -19.80 -31.64 19.09
N ASN A 3 -18.89 -32.01 18.21
CA ASN A 3 -17.53 -31.51 18.11
C ASN A 3 -17.59 -29.99 17.83
N LYS A 4 -17.47 -29.14 18.86
CA LYS A 4 -17.40 -27.68 18.67
C LYS A 4 -16.22 -27.42 17.74
N LYS A 5 -16.49 -26.98 16.51
CA LYS A 5 -15.46 -26.54 15.55
C LYS A 5 -14.59 -25.52 16.28
N ARG A 6 -13.35 -25.91 16.61
CA ARG A 6 -12.38 -25.02 17.23
C ARG A 6 -12.17 -23.86 16.27
N VAL A 7 -12.49 -22.64 16.72
CA VAL A 7 -12.23 -21.43 15.93
C VAL A 7 -10.72 -21.35 15.76
N ARG A 8 -10.25 -21.38 14.52
CA ARG A 8 -8.83 -21.23 14.21
C ARG A 8 -8.44 -19.79 14.47
N THR A 9 -7.37 -19.59 15.25
CA THR A 9 -6.83 -18.28 15.62
C THR A 9 -5.45 -18.10 15.01
N THR A 10 -4.83 -16.92 15.14
CA THR A 10 -3.46 -16.71 14.63
C THR A 10 -2.41 -17.57 15.35
N ILE A 11 -2.75 -18.13 16.51
CA ILE A 11 -1.94 -19.07 17.27
C ILE A 11 -1.75 -20.39 16.50
N ASP A 12 -2.75 -20.80 15.72
CA ASP A 12 -2.71 -22.04 14.92
C ASP A 12 -1.86 -21.90 13.64
N LEU A 13 -1.42 -20.68 13.30
CA LEU A 13 -0.55 -20.43 12.15
C LEU A 13 0.89 -20.85 12.46
N ASN A 14 1.52 -21.53 11.50
CA ASN A 14 2.97 -21.71 11.52
C ASN A 14 3.68 -20.34 11.37
N THR A 15 4.96 -20.28 11.73
CA THR A 15 5.74 -19.03 11.74
C THR A 15 5.73 -18.32 10.39
N LYS A 16 5.83 -19.04 9.27
CA LYS A 16 5.86 -18.46 7.92
C LYS A 16 4.52 -17.83 7.54
N HIS A 17 3.41 -18.52 7.81
CA HIS A 17 2.07 -18.00 7.56
C HIS A 17 1.74 -16.83 8.49
N PHE A 18 2.19 -16.87 9.74
CA PHE A 18 2.01 -15.76 10.67
C PHE A 18 2.79 -14.51 10.25
N SER A 19 4.03 -14.66 9.76
CA SER A 19 4.80 -13.53 9.21
C SER A 19 4.03 -12.83 8.08
N ARG A 20 3.60 -13.61 7.08
CA ARG A 20 2.82 -13.11 5.94
C ARG A 20 1.48 -12.49 6.36
N TYR A 21 0.85 -13.05 7.38
CA TYR A 21 -0.39 -12.48 7.93
C TYR A 21 -0.14 -11.09 8.53
N GLY A 22 0.95 -10.89 9.29
CA GLY A 22 1.29 -9.57 9.82
C GLY A 22 1.72 -8.58 8.72
N GLU A 23 2.43 -9.03 7.68
CA GLU A 23 2.70 -8.21 6.48
C GLU A 23 1.39 -7.75 5.83
N PHE A 24 0.41 -8.66 5.66
CA PHE A 24 -0.92 -8.33 5.15
C PHE A 24 -1.66 -7.31 6.04
N LEU A 25 -1.60 -7.45 7.36
CA LEU A 25 -2.22 -6.49 8.27
C LEU A 25 -1.58 -5.11 8.16
N VAL A 26 -0.24 -5.04 8.04
CA VAL A 26 0.48 -3.79 7.86
C VAL A 26 0.14 -3.14 6.51
N SER A 27 0.09 -3.90 5.41
CA SER A 27 -0.28 -3.34 4.10
C SER A 27 -1.70 -2.80 4.08
N PHE A 28 -2.63 -3.49 4.75
CA PHE A 28 -4.00 -3.03 4.90
C PHE A 28 -4.07 -1.72 5.70
N GLU A 29 -3.34 -1.63 6.81
CA GLU A 29 -3.32 -0.41 7.64
C GLU A 29 -2.68 0.78 6.90
N LEU A 30 -1.55 0.56 6.21
CA LEU A 30 -0.92 1.56 5.35
C LEU A 30 -1.87 2.09 4.27
N SER A 31 -2.66 1.20 3.66
CA SER A 31 -3.64 1.56 2.64
C SER A 31 -4.76 2.44 3.20
N LYS A 32 -5.22 2.20 4.44
CA LYS A 32 -6.19 3.09 5.12
C LYS A 32 -5.64 4.49 5.33
N HIS A 33 -4.32 4.61 5.52
CA HIS A 33 -3.62 5.88 5.61
C HIS A 33 -3.30 6.51 4.24
N GLY A 34 -3.85 5.95 3.15
CA GLY A 34 -3.77 6.52 1.80
C GLY A 34 -2.46 6.24 1.07
N TRP A 35 -1.65 5.29 1.56
CA TRP A 35 -0.44 4.83 0.88
C TRP A 35 -0.76 3.78 -0.18
N ASN A 36 -0.15 3.91 -1.35
CA ASN A 36 -0.07 2.82 -2.31
C ASN A 36 1.05 1.87 -1.88
N VAL A 37 0.72 0.59 -1.66
CA VAL A 37 1.64 -0.41 -1.09
C VAL A 37 2.03 -1.43 -2.14
N TYR A 38 3.34 -1.65 -2.29
CA TYR A 38 3.92 -2.61 -3.22
C TYR A 38 4.89 -3.53 -2.48
N SER A 39 4.86 -4.82 -2.80
CA SER A 39 5.90 -5.75 -2.36
C SER A 39 6.98 -5.84 -3.45
N PRO A 40 8.27 -5.62 -3.13
CA PRO A 40 9.35 -5.84 -4.09
C PRO A 40 9.43 -7.31 -4.47
N VAL A 41 9.85 -7.59 -5.71
CA VAL A 41 9.91 -8.97 -6.24
C VAL A 41 11.10 -9.75 -5.67
N TYR A 42 12.24 -9.07 -5.48
CA TYR A 42 13.48 -9.66 -4.97
C TYR A 42 14.17 -8.68 -4.03
N ASP A 43 13.79 -8.72 -2.75
CA ASP A 43 14.50 -8.01 -1.67
C ASP A 43 14.34 -8.80 -0.36
N GLU A 44 15.42 -8.92 0.41
CA GLU A 44 15.42 -9.67 1.69
C GLU A 44 15.23 -8.76 2.91
N TYR A 45 15.28 -7.45 2.73
CA TYR A 45 15.26 -6.45 3.80
C TYR A 45 14.07 -5.49 3.71
N ILE A 46 13.55 -5.25 2.51
CA ILE A 46 12.38 -4.42 2.25
C ILE A 46 11.17 -5.33 2.02
N ASP A 47 10.21 -5.27 2.93
CA ASP A 47 8.94 -6.00 2.77
C ASP A 47 7.94 -5.18 1.93
N PHE A 48 7.96 -3.85 2.06
CA PHE A 48 7.15 -2.95 1.25
C PHE A 48 7.90 -1.72 0.74
N ILE A 49 7.59 -1.34 -0.49
CA ILE A 49 7.79 0.01 -1.02
C ILE A 49 6.43 0.68 -1.00
N ILE A 50 6.32 1.81 -0.33
CA ILE A 50 5.08 2.58 -0.30
C ILE A 50 5.30 3.97 -0.89
N HIS A 51 4.28 4.47 -1.56
CA HIS A 51 4.27 5.86 -1.97
C HIS A 51 2.90 6.49 -1.83
N LYS A 52 2.89 7.81 -1.77
CA LYS A 52 1.68 8.61 -1.94
C LYS A 52 2.02 9.97 -2.52
N HIS A 53 1.01 10.59 -3.12
CA HIS A 53 1.13 11.95 -3.61
C HIS A 53 0.43 12.89 -2.64
N VAL A 54 1.07 14.00 -2.31
CA VAL A 54 0.52 14.98 -1.37
C VAL A 54 0.47 16.32 -2.09
N CYS A 55 -0.64 17.03 -2.00
CA CYS A 55 -0.73 18.39 -2.50
C CYS A 55 0.21 19.29 -1.71
N HIS A 56 1.07 20.00 -2.42
CA HIS A 56 2.01 20.94 -1.80
C HIS A 56 1.26 22.09 -1.08
N ASP A 57 0.13 22.51 -1.64
CA ASP A 57 -0.58 23.71 -1.17
C ASP A 57 -1.53 23.44 0.00
N CYS A 58 -2.17 22.27 0.06
CA CYS A 58 -3.13 21.93 1.13
C CYS A 58 -2.77 20.71 1.98
N GLY A 59 -1.68 19.99 1.67
CA GLY A 59 -1.22 18.82 2.43
C GLY A 59 -2.11 17.58 2.33
N LEU A 60 -3.20 17.62 1.56
CA LEU A 60 -4.10 16.48 1.39
C LEU A 60 -3.53 15.45 0.43
N ASN A 61 -3.91 14.18 0.62
CA ASN A 61 -3.56 13.09 -0.29
C ASN A 61 -4.14 13.38 -1.69
N TRP A 62 -3.33 13.14 -2.71
CA TRP A 62 -3.68 13.38 -4.10
C TRP A 62 -3.79 12.08 -4.88
N ASN A 63 -4.98 11.81 -5.41
CA ASN A 63 -5.16 10.68 -6.31
C ASN A 63 -4.82 11.10 -7.75
N LEU A 64 -3.66 10.66 -8.24
CA LEU A 64 -3.24 10.93 -9.63
C LEU A 64 -3.91 10.01 -10.67
N THR A 65 -4.76 9.06 -10.25
CA THR A 65 -5.42 8.15 -11.20
C THR A 65 -6.34 8.97 -12.10
N PRO A 66 -6.07 9.10 -13.42
CA PRO A 66 -6.90 9.92 -14.29
C PRO A 66 -8.30 9.32 -14.41
N ALA A 67 -9.33 10.16 -14.31
CA ALA A 67 -10.70 9.75 -14.59
C ALA A 67 -10.98 9.80 -16.10
N LEU A 68 -11.69 8.80 -16.59
CA LEU A 68 -12.25 8.82 -17.94
C LEU A 68 -13.68 9.33 -17.82
N VAL A 69 -13.97 10.47 -18.44
CA VAL A 69 -15.25 11.17 -18.24
C VAL A 69 -15.86 11.53 -19.59
N CYS A 70 -17.17 11.36 -19.72
CA CYS A 70 -17.88 11.85 -20.89
C CYS A 70 -18.01 13.37 -20.84
N LYS A 71 -17.50 14.08 -21.86
CA LYS A 71 -17.62 15.55 -21.99
C LYS A 71 -19.07 16.05 -21.97
N LYS A 72 -20.00 15.24 -22.49
CA LYS A 72 -21.40 15.65 -22.69
C LYS A 72 -22.28 15.43 -21.47
N CYS A 73 -22.15 14.29 -20.78
CA CYS A 73 -23.05 13.93 -19.68
C CYS A 73 -22.36 13.77 -18.33
N GLY A 74 -21.04 13.97 -18.25
CA GLY A 74 -20.26 13.86 -17.02
C GLY A 74 -20.15 12.44 -16.46
N LYS A 75 -20.60 11.42 -17.19
CA LYS A 75 -20.46 10.01 -16.76
C LYS A 75 -18.98 9.65 -16.61
N ASP A 76 -18.60 9.18 -15.43
CA ASP A 76 -17.30 8.58 -15.13
C ASP A 76 -17.28 7.11 -15.58
N PHE A 77 -16.16 6.68 -16.17
CA PHE A 77 -15.87 5.31 -16.54
C PHE A 77 -14.79 4.74 -15.61
N SER A 78 -15.25 4.13 -14.51
CA SER A 78 -14.40 3.36 -13.60
C SER A 78 -13.71 2.19 -14.31
N LYS A 79 -12.72 1.55 -13.65
CA LYS A 79 -11.98 0.40 -14.21
C LYS A 79 -12.88 -0.70 -14.77
N THR A 80 -13.99 -1.01 -14.10
CA THR A 80 -14.94 -2.05 -14.51
C THR A 80 -15.89 -1.62 -15.63
N GLN A 81 -15.99 -0.31 -15.89
CA GLN A 81 -16.88 0.27 -16.91
C GLN A 81 -16.15 0.66 -18.19
N LYS A 82 -14.83 0.47 -18.27
CA LYS A 82 -14.03 0.79 -19.47
C LYS A 82 -14.49 0.01 -20.71
N ASN A 83 -15.02 -1.19 -20.54
CA ASN A 83 -15.63 -2.00 -21.60
C ASN A 83 -16.88 -1.36 -22.21
N ASN A 84 -17.54 -0.43 -21.51
CA ASN A 84 -18.70 0.30 -22.00
C ASN A 84 -18.32 1.50 -22.87
N ILE A 85 -17.03 1.80 -23.01
CA ILE A 85 -16.57 2.87 -23.92
C ILE A 85 -16.62 2.33 -25.36
N ILE A 86 -17.39 2.99 -26.20
CA ILE A 86 -17.52 2.62 -27.61
C ILE A 86 -16.29 3.15 -28.35
N ALA A 87 -15.48 2.24 -28.90
CA ALA A 87 -14.37 2.56 -29.77
C ALA A 87 -14.88 3.01 -31.14
N LYS A 88 -15.20 4.30 -31.29
CA LYS A 88 -15.64 4.90 -32.54
C LYS A 88 -14.46 5.54 -33.25
N LYS A 89 -14.40 5.42 -34.58
CA LYS A 89 -13.44 6.09 -35.44
C LYS A 89 -14.14 6.89 -36.52
N ILE A 90 -13.53 7.99 -36.94
CA ILE A 90 -14.01 8.86 -38.00
C ILE A 90 -12.94 8.92 -39.09
N CYS A 91 -13.30 8.58 -40.33
CA CYS A 91 -12.39 8.75 -41.45
C CYS A 91 -12.21 10.24 -41.77
N LEU A 92 -10.96 10.73 -41.79
CA LEU A 92 -10.69 12.15 -42.02
C LEU A 92 -11.04 12.59 -43.45
N LYS A 93 -10.90 11.71 -44.44
CA LYS A 93 -11.21 11.99 -45.86
C LYS A 93 -12.70 12.01 -46.17
N CYS A 94 -13.42 10.93 -45.82
CA CYS A 94 -14.82 10.77 -46.22
C CYS A 94 -15.83 10.97 -45.09
N LYS A 95 -15.36 11.33 -43.88
CA LYS A 95 -16.15 11.56 -42.66
C LYS A 95 -17.03 10.37 -42.21
N LYS A 96 -16.84 9.19 -42.81
CA LYS A 96 -17.58 7.98 -42.43
C LYS A 96 -17.17 7.54 -41.03
N GLU A 97 -18.18 7.34 -40.19
CA GLU A 97 -18.02 6.78 -38.85
C GLU A 97 -17.96 5.26 -38.90
N MET A 98 -17.18 4.68 -37.99
CA MET A 98 -17.05 3.23 -37.86
C MET A 98 -16.82 2.84 -36.40
N ILE A 99 -17.34 1.68 -36.02
CA ILE A 99 -17.17 1.11 -34.67
C ILE A 99 -16.15 -0.03 -34.74
N GLY A 100 -15.27 -0.08 -33.74
CA GLY A 100 -14.27 -1.13 -33.56
C GLY A 100 -12.88 -0.79 -34.12
N ASN A 101 -11.99 -1.78 -34.09
CA ASN A 101 -10.57 -1.65 -34.43
C ASN A 101 -10.29 -1.80 -35.94
N LYS A 102 -11.06 -1.13 -36.79
CA LYS A 102 -10.78 -1.12 -38.23
C LYS A 102 -9.50 -0.33 -38.52
N LYS A 103 -8.64 -0.87 -39.40
CA LYS A 103 -7.40 -0.22 -39.88
C LYS A 103 -7.66 0.76 -41.02
N ASN A 104 -8.60 0.42 -41.90
CA ASN A 104 -8.89 1.19 -43.10
C ASN A 104 -10.37 1.57 -43.15
N CYS A 105 -10.67 2.70 -43.79
CA CYS A 105 -12.05 3.12 -44.00
C CYS A 105 -12.77 2.17 -44.99
N PRO A 106 -13.94 1.61 -44.65
CA PRO A 106 -14.66 0.71 -45.54
C PRO A 106 -15.26 1.41 -46.77
N LYS A 107 -15.27 2.76 -46.81
CA LYS A 107 -15.81 3.53 -47.95
C LYS A 107 -14.73 4.01 -48.92
N CYS A 108 -13.60 4.51 -48.42
CA CYS A 108 -12.56 5.09 -49.26
C CYS A 108 -11.17 4.45 -49.06
N GLN A 109 -11.09 3.35 -48.30
CA GLN A 109 -9.87 2.59 -47.99
C GLN A 109 -8.74 3.36 -47.29
N SER A 110 -8.94 4.66 -47.02
CA SER A 110 -7.98 5.51 -46.33
C SER A 110 -7.68 5.01 -44.91
N GLU A 111 -6.41 5.14 -44.53
CA GLU A 111 -5.87 4.81 -43.20
C GLU A 111 -5.92 6.01 -42.24
N GLU A 112 -6.28 7.20 -42.74
CA GLU A 112 -6.42 8.43 -41.96
C GLU A 112 -7.72 8.36 -41.15
N LEU A 113 -7.65 7.68 -40.01
CA LEU A 113 -8.74 7.49 -39.07
C LEU A 113 -8.46 8.23 -37.75
N PHE A 114 -9.40 9.06 -37.33
CA PHE A 114 -9.40 9.70 -36.02
C PHE A 114 -10.13 8.82 -34.99
N ASN A 115 -9.49 8.53 -33.85
CA ASN A 115 -10.13 7.77 -32.78
C ASN A 115 -10.94 8.72 -31.90
N MET A 116 -12.21 8.38 -31.66
CA MET A 116 -13.12 9.14 -30.82
C MET A 116 -13.82 8.19 -29.83
N PRO A 117 -13.18 7.89 -28.69
CA PRO A 117 -13.81 7.10 -27.63
C PRO A 117 -15.15 7.73 -27.24
N THR A 118 -16.23 6.96 -27.25
CA THR A 118 -17.59 7.49 -27.18
C THR A 118 -18.37 6.88 -26.02
N CYS A 119 -19.17 7.69 -25.34
CA CYS A 119 -20.03 7.26 -24.23
C CYS A 119 -21.24 6.46 -24.74
N ASP A 120 -21.41 5.27 -24.18
CA ASP A 120 -22.57 4.38 -24.35
C ASP A 120 -23.92 5.05 -24.08
N LYS A 121 -24.00 5.98 -23.12
CA LYS A 121 -25.28 6.59 -22.70
C LYS A 121 -25.74 7.73 -23.60
N CYS A 122 -24.82 8.59 -24.05
CA CYS A 122 -25.20 9.86 -24.68
C CYS A 122 -24.51 10.16 -26.02
N GLY A 123 -23.61 9.27 -26.46
CA GLY A 123 -22.83 9.44 -27.68
C GLY A 123 -21.77 10.54 -27.63
N GLY A 124 -21.52 11.13 -26.46
CA GLY A 124 -20.49 12.17 -26.28
C GLY A 124 -19.08 11.58 -26.23
N GLU A 125 -18.08 12.39 -26.59
CA GLU A 125 -16.66 12.03 -26.49
C GLU A 125 -16.28 11.75 -25.02
N VAL A 126 -15.48 10.71 -24.81
CA VAL A 126 -14.87 10.37 -23.53
C VAL A 126 -13.43 10.88 -23.54
N GLU A 127 -13.08 11.70 -22.56
CA GLU A 127 -11.73 12.22 -22.39
C GLU A 127 -11.12 11.75 -21.07
N MET A 128 -9.81 11.88 -20.99
CA MET A 128 -9.08 11.73 -19.75
C MET A 128 -9.02 13.09 -19.06
N ARG A 129 -9.58 13.19 -17.85
CA ARG A 129 -9.49 14.41 -17.04
C ARG A 129 -8.34 14.27 -16.06
N GLU A 130 -7.34 15.15 -16.19
CA GLU A 130 -6.30 15.29 -15.19
C GLU A 130 -6.90 15.83 -13.89
N HIS A 131 -6.63 15.16 -12.78
CA HIS A 131 -7.14 15.59 -11.49
C HIS A 131 -6.29 16.73 -10.93
N ALA A 132 -6.90 17.89 -10.74
CA ALA A 132 -6.44 18.87 -9.76
C ALA A 132 -6.76 18.36 -8.35
N CYS A 133 -5.99 18.80 -7.35
CA CYS A 133 -6.37 18.59 -5.97
C CYS A 133 -7.75 19.23 -5.70
N GLY A 134 -8.46 18.82 -4.65
CA GLY A 134 -9.72 19.44 -4.24
C GLY A 134 -9.61 20.95 -3.99
N CYS A 135 -8.41 21.47 -3.68
CA CYS A 135 -8.13 22.90 -3.56
C CYS A 135 -7.85 23.61 -4.90
N GLY A 136 -7.91 22.89 -6.03
CA GLY A 136 -7.61 23.41 -7.37
C GLY A 136 -6.13 23.41 -7.76
N SER A 137 -5.23 23.06 -6.84
CA SER A 137 -3.79 22.96 -7.14
C SER A 137 -3.50 21.91 -8.21
N LYS A 138 -2.39 22.10 -8.93
CA LYS A 138 -1.72 21.10 -9.80
C LYS A 138 -0.33 20.67 -9.29
N ASN A 139 0.10 21.21 -8.15
CA ASN A 139 1.42 20.99 -7.57
C ASN A 139 1.39 19.94 -6.47
N TYR A 140 2.03 18.80 -6.71
CA TYR A 140 2.13 17.71 -5.74
C TYR A 140 3.59 17.30 -5.51
N GLU A 141 3.84 16.78 -4.31
CA GLU A 141 5.05 16.04 -4.00
C GLU A 141 4.75 14.54 -3.94
N THR A 142 5.72 13.70 -4.28
CA THR A 142 5.61 12.25 -4.10
C THR A 142 6.50 11.81 -2.97
N LYS A 143 5.91 11.22 -1.94
CA LYS A 143 6.65 10.64 -0.82
C LYS A 143 6.85 9.17 -1.09
N PHE A 144 8.09 8.71 -1.00
CA PHE A 144 8.46 7.31 -1.03
C PHE A 144 8.98 6.89 0.34
N ARG A 145 8.63 5.68 0.77
CA ARG A 145 9.20 5.03 1.95
C ARG A 145 9.45 3.56 1.65
N THR A 146 10.51 3.03 2.24
CA THR A 146 10.75 1.59 2.29
C THR A 146 10.41 1.10 3.69
N ILE A 147 9.75 -0.04 3.80
CA ILE A 147 9.27 -0.59 5.07
C ILE A 147 9.83 -1.98 5.26
N GLN A 148 10.38 -2.24 6.45
CA GLN A 148 10.62 -3.58 6.95
C GLN A 148 9.60 -3.91 8.04
N VAL A 149 8.94 -5.07 7.89
CA VAL A 149 7.91 -5.57 8.78
C VAL A 149 8.45 -6.71 9.63
N LYS A 150 8.10 -6.69 10.91
CA LYS A 150 8.27 -7.85 11.79
C LYS A 150 6.99 -8.13 12.54
N SER A 151 6.60 -9.39 12.53
CA SER A 151 5.36 -9.85 13.16
C SER A 151 5.70 -10.59 14.45
N SER A 152 5.02 -10.27 15.53
CA SER A 152 5.14 -10.96 16.81
C SER A 152 3.76 -11.29 17.35
N ARG A 153 3.64 -12.44 18.01
CA ARG A 153 2.49 -12.83 18.80
C ARG A 153 2.93 -12.97 20.24
N VAL A 154 1.98 -12.90 21.16
CA VAL A 154 2.25 -13.11 22.58
C VAL A 154 2.94 -14.46 22.78
N GLU A 155 4.11 -14.44 23.43
CA GLU A 155 4.83 -15.66 23.71
C GLU A 155 4.08 -16.51 24.73
N SER A 156 4.06 -17.82 24.52
CA SER A 156 3.53 -18.79 25.48
C SER A 156 4.60 -19.80 25.87
N LYS A 157 4.59 -20.23 27.14
CA LYS A 157 5.39 -21.37 27.61
C LYS A 157 4.46 -22.34 28.31
N ASP A 158 4.55 -23.62 27.96
CA ASP A 158 3.72 -24.69 28.52
C ASP A 158 2.22 -24.39 28.46
N GLY A 159 1.77 -23.77 27.36
CA GLY A 159 0.37 -23.38 27.14
C GLY A 159 -0.09 -22.14 27.92
N LYS A 160 0.77 -21.52 28.74
CA LYS A 160 0.48 -20.28 29.47
C LYS A 160 1.12 -19.08 28.78
N SER A 161 0.33 -18.01 28.61
CA SER A 161 0.82 -16.72 28.09
C SER A 161 1.89 -16.14 29.01
N LYS A 162 3.00 -15.66 28.43
CA LYS A 162 4.01 -14.86 29.13
C LYS A 162 3.66 -13.37 29.17
N ASN A 163 2.63 -12.95 28.45
CA ASN A 163 2.25 -11.54 28.27
C ASN A 163 3.43 -10.67 27.79
N THR A 164 4.27 -11.25 26.92
CA THR A 164 5.40 -10.58 26.29
C THR A 164 5.36 -10.75 24.78
N TYR A 165 5.68 -9.68 24.07
CA TYR A 165 6.10 -9.74 22.68
C TYR A 165 7.60 -9.96 22.61
N ALA A 166 8.04 -10.52 21.49
CA ALA A 166 9.44 -10.67 21.16
C ALA A 166 9.66 -10.35 19.68
N VAL A 167 10.53 -9.39 19.39
CA VAL A 167 10.80 -8.94 18.01
C VAL A 167 12.30 -9.00 17.72
N ASP A 168 12.63 -9.61 16.59
CA ASP A 168 13.98 -9.70 16.05
C ASP A 168 14.08 -8.80 14.82
N MET A 169 14.89 -7.73 14.91
CA MET A 169 15.09 -6.81 13.80
C MET A 169 16.47 -6.95 13.17
N LYS A 170 16.54 -6.87 11.84
CA LYS A 170 17.78 -6.93 11.06
C LYS A 170 18.00 -5.62 10.30
N PRO A 171 18.57 -4.59 10.94
CA PRO A 171 18.64 -3.25 10.37
C PRO A 171 19.68 -3.05 9.23
N ARG A 172 20.48 -4.09 8.91
CA ARG A 172 21.69 -4.12 8.07
C ARG A 172 21.97 -2.86 7.21
N ASP A 173 21.35 -2.74 6.03
CA ASP A 173 21.77 -1.75 5.03
C ASP A 173 20.93 -0.46 5.03
N LEU A 174 19.68 -0.56 5.48
CA LEU A 174 18.73 0.56 5.44
C LEU A 174 18.76 1.42 6.70
N ILE A 175 19.60 1.06 7.69
CA ILE A 175 19.82 1.86 8.89
C ILE A 175 20.43 3.25 8.60
N LYS A 176 20.88 3.53 7.39
CA LYS A 176 21.33 4.88 6.99
C LYS A 176 20.28 5.65 6.16
N ASP A 177 19.26 4.96 5.66
CA ASP A 177 18.22 5.55 4.85
C ASP A 177 17.15 6.22 5.74
N LYS A 178 17.03 7.54 5.63
CA LYS A 178 16.04 8.33 6.39
C LYS A 178 14.61 8.08 5.93
N THR A 179 14.43 7.52 4.73
CA THR A 179 13.13 7.18 4.16
C THR A 179 12.71 5.76 4.49
N HIS A 180 13.56 5.00 5.17
CA HIS A 180 13.25 3.66 5.65
C HIS A 180 12.58 3.68 7.03
N PHE A 181 11.60 2.79 7.22
CA PHE A 181 10.85 2.64 8.46
C PHE A 181 10.70 1.17 8.84
N TYR A 182 10.64 0.95 10.16
CA TYR A 182 10.32 -0.34 10.74
C TYR A 182 8.88 -0.33 11.23
N ILE A 183 8.09 -1.34 10.86
CA ILE A 183 6.74 -1.55 11.41
C ILE A 183 6.67 -2.91 12.09
N TRP A 184 6.44 -2.92 13.40
CA TRP A 184 6.23 -4.16 14.14
C TRP A 184 4.74 -4.42 14.27
N CYS A 185 4.26 -5.53 13.71
CA CYS A 185 2.89 -6.00 13.84
C CYS A 185 2.79 -6.96 15.03
N LEU A 186 2.15 -6.52 16.10
CA LEU A 186 2.03 -7.23 17.36
C LEU A 186 0.59 -7.72 17.52
N VAL A 187 0.38 -9.04 17.53
CA VAL A 187 -0.95 -9.65 17.62
C VAL A 187 -1.16 -10.20 19.03
N ASP A 188 -2.18 -9.69 19.72
CA ASP A 188 -2.51 -10.11 21.09
C ASP A 188 -3.24 -11.47 21.13
N ASN A 189 -3.53 -11.96 22.34
CA ASN A 189 -4.24 -13.23 22.53
C ASN A 189 -5.71 -13.21 22.06
N ASN A 190 -6.26 -12.04 21.73
CA ASN A 190 -7.61 -11.84 21.20
C ASN A 190 -7.59 -11.60 19.67
N ASP A 191 -6.47 -11.91 18.99
CA ASP A 191 -6.24 -11.64 17.57
C ASP A 191 -6.36 -10.13 17.20
N LYS A 192 -6.18 -9.23 18.18
CA LYS A 192 -6.13 -7.80 17.93
C LYS A 192 -4.71 -7.39 17.56
N SER A 193 -4.58 -6.65 16.46
CA SER A 193 -3.30 -6.13 16.00
C SER A 193 -2.97 -4.76 16.61
N HIS A 194 -1.70 -4.58 16.91
CA HIS A 194 -1.08 -3.37 17.37
C HIS A 194 0.16 -3.10 16.53
N PHE A 195 0.40 -1.85 16.15
CA PHE A 195 1.52 -1.52 15.27
C PHE A 195 2.49 -0.60 15.98
N LEU A 196 3.79 -0.92 15.96
CA LEU A 196 4.83 0.03 16.37
C LEU A 196 5.48 0.57 15.10
N VAL A 197 5.40 1.89 14.89
CA VAL A 197 5.94 2.55 13.69
C VAL A 197 7.15 3.38 14.09
N LEU A 198 8.32 3.02 13.58
CA LEU A 198 9.60 3.62 13.94
C LEU A 198 10.32 4.09 12.68
N SER A 199 10.83 5.32 12.71
CA SER A 199 11.87 5.70 11.75
C SER A 199 13.18 5.01 12.10
N VAL A 200 14.12 5.02 11.15
CA VAL A 200 15.50 4.58 11.41
C VAL A 200 16.14 5.36 12.57
N GLU A 201 15.87 6.66 12.71
CA GLU A 201 16.40 7.48 13.79
C GLU A 201 15.79 7.11 15.15
N ASP A 202 14.48 6.85 15.19
CA ASP A 202 13.79 6.34 16.39
C ASP A 202 14.40 5.01 16.85
N PHE A 203 14.63 4.11 15.89
CA PHE A 203 15.21 2.79 16.17
C PHE A 203 16.63 2.91 16.74
N LYS A 204 17.51 3.71 16.10
CA LYS A 204 18.87 3.98 16.61
C LYS A 204 18.84 4.52 18.03
N LYS A 205 17.99 5.51 18.30
CA LYS A 205 17.89 6.16 19.61
C LYS A 205 17.47 5.18 20.71
N ASN A 206 16.53 4.27 20.42
CA ASN A 206 15.99 3.33 21.42
C ASN A 206 16.82 2.07 21.60
N MET A 207 17.56 1.66 20.57
CA MET A 207 18.51 0.57 20.67
C MET A 207 19.82 1.02 21.34
N GLY A 208 20.21 2.30 21.19
CA GLY A 208 21.35 2.88 21.90
C GLY A 208 22.64 2.08 21.68
N GLU A 209 23.34 1.78 22.77
CA GLU A 209 24.59 1.00 22.77
C GLU A 209 24.42 -0.45 22.28
N SER A 210 23.22 -1.03 22.37
CA SER A 210 22.96 -2.40 21.88
C SER A 210 23.22 -2.53 20.39
N MET A 211 23.10 -1.43 19.62
CA MET A 211 23.46 -1.41 18.20
C MET A 211 24.93 -1.77 17.95
N LYS A 212 25.84 -1.47 18.89
CA LYS A 212 27.26 -1.79 18.76
C LYS A 212 27.54 -3.29 18.88
N GLY A 213 26.64 -4.04 19.53
CA GLY A 213 26.70 -5.50 19.65
C GLY A 213 26.13 -6.26 18.45
N ILE A 214 25.38 -5.57 17.58
CA ILE A 214 24.84 -6.14 16.33
C ILE A 214 25.98 -6.15 15.30
N SER A 215 26.76 -7.24 15.29
CA SER A 215 27.81 -7.45 14.29
C SER A 215 27.26 -8.21 13.07
N PHE A 216 28.01 -8.18 11.96
CA PHE A 216 27.76 -9.03 10.77
C PHE A 216 27.57 -10.53 11.08
N PHE A 217 28.02 -11.00 12.25
CA PHE A 217 27.98 -12.40 12.66
C PHE A 217 26.95 -12.70 13.77
N LYS A 218 26.38 -11.69 14.45
CA LYS A 218 25.37 -11.84 15.52
C LYS A 218 24.16 -10.97 15.21
N ASP A 219 23.30 -11.49 14.35
CA ASP A 219 22.18 -10.80 13.69
C ASP A 219 20.92 -10.55 14.54
N GLN A 220 20.94 -10.76 15.86
CA GLN A 220 19.69 -10.81 16.63
C GLN A 220 19.86 -10.19 18.01
N ASP A 221 19.45 -8.93 18.16
CA ASP A 221 19.14 -8.36 19.47
C ASP A 221 17.62 -8.45 19.71
N ARG A 222 17.19 -9.62 20.19
CA ARG A 222 15.78 -9.95 20.42
C ARG A 222 15.20 -9.06 21.51
N GLN A 223 14.28 -8.18 21.14
CA GLN A 223 13.65 -7.28 22.09
C GLN A 223 12.41 -7.93 22.69
N HIS A 224 12.44 -8.22 23.99
CA HIS A 224 11.28 -8.64 24.76
C HIS A 224 10.64 -7.44 25.47
N PHE A 225 9.31 -7.33 25.42
CA PHE A 225 8.59 -6.28 26.13
C PHE A 225 7.15 -6.69 26.43
N SER A 226 6.55 -6.07 27.44
CA SER A 226 5.22 -6.36 27.97
C SER A 226 4.11 -6.09 26.95
N THR A 227 3.11 -6.97 26.89
CA THR A 227 1.90 -6.77 26.07
C THR A 227 0.95 -5.72 26.66
N ASN A 228 1.09 -5.39 27.95
CA ASN A 228 0.15 -4.52 28.65
C ASN A 228 0.50 -3.04 28.48
N ASP A 229 1.79 -2.69 28.58
CA ASP A 229 2.24 -1.30 28.57
C ASP A 229 3.19 -0.98 27.41
N PHE A 230 3.69 -1.97 26.66
CA PHE A 230 4.68 -1.84 25.59
C PHE A 230 6.03 -1.26 26.04
N GLY A 231 6.24 -1.01 27.33
CA GLY A 231 7.44 -0.40 27.91
C GLY A 231 7.89 0.87 27.17
N LYS A 232 9.20 0.96 26.91
CA LYS A 232 9.83 2.06 26.16
C LYS A 232 9.26 2.21 24.73
N TRP A 233 8.69 1.15 24.16
CA TRP A 233 8.18 1.15 22.79
C TRP A 233 6.78 1.75 22.64
N LYS A 234 6.07 1.98 23.75
CA LYS A 234 4.71 2.56 23.76
C LYS A 234 4.58 3.84 22.95
N ILE A 235 5.64 4.65 22.93
CA ILE A 235 5.67 5.93 22.21
C ILE A 235 5.52 5.78 20.68
N PHE A 236 5.73 4.58 20.14
CA PHE A 236 5.62 4.24 18.71
C PHE A 236 4.29 3.60 18.33
N LEU A 237 3.40 3.38 19.30
CA LEU A 237 2.14 2.67 19.10
C LEU A 237 1.19 3.42 18.16
N ASN A 238 0.85 2.78 17.05
CA ASN A 238 -0.03 3.22 15.97
C ASN A 238 0.36 4.59 15.37
N LYS A 239 1.66 4.89 15.36
CA LYS A 239 2.21 6.18 14.90
C LYS A 239 2.41 6.25 13.38
N PHE A 240 1.42 5.83 12.59
CA PHE A 240 1.51 5.85 11.12
C PHE A 240 1.71 7.24 10.52
N TYR A 241 1.31 8.32 11.22
CA TYR A 241 1.58 9.69 10.80
C TYR A 241 3.08 10.02 10.70
N LYS A 242 3.97 9.21 11.29
CA LYS A 242 5.42 9.40 11.15
C LYS A 242 5.94 9.09 9.74
N LEU A 243 5.15 8.39 8.93
CA LEU A 243 5.49 8.09 7.54
C LEU A 243 5.33 9.32 6.63
N GLU A 244 4.65 10.36 7.11
CA GLU A 244 4.48 11.65 6.44
C GLU A 244 5.79 12.41 6.21
#